data_AF-A0A2S4HJR9-F1
#
_entry.id   AF-A0A2S4HJR9-F1
#
_cell.length_a   1.000
_cell.length_b   1.000
_cell.length_c   1.000
_cell.angle_alpha   90.00
_cell.angle_beta   90.00
_cell.angle_gamma   90.00
#
_symmetry.space_group_name_H-M   'P 1'
#
loop_
_entity.id
_entity.type
_entity.pdbx_description
1 polymer ?
#
loop_
_entity_poly.entity_id
_entity_poly.type
_entity_poly.pdbx_seq_one_letter_code
_entity_poly.pdbx_strand_id
1 'polypeptide(L)'
;MFTSNEFLLLLCAAFCLAIFLFALKELQQIRYWRNSCERHLYRRLAVAAEYAWALENRNFLRNWQNLSTQTMAEGVEIAEALHSGISSIPFSILESIPATRAGARSIRNIHDSALEDIYGGLGTVNRQLGNKLGRMLRGKKKD
;
A
#
# COMPACT_ATOMS: atom_id res chain seq x y z
N MET A 1 60.75 55.80 21.24
CA MET A 1 60.57 56.60 20.01
C MET A 1 60.65 55.60 18.87
N PHE A 2 59.51 55.13 18.39
CA PHE A 2 59.47 54.11 17.32
C PHE A 2 60.00 54.74 16.03
N THR A 3 60.81 54.00 15.29
CA THR A 3 61.25 54.43 13.95
C THR A 3 60.09 54.29 12.96
N SER A 4 60.05 55.12 11.92
CA SER A 4 58.99 55.10 10.89
C SER A 4 58.77 53.72 10.25
N ASN A 5 59.82 52.90 10.20
CA ASN A 5 59.80 51.56 9.62
C ASN A 5 59.06 50.54 10.52
N GLU A 6 59.17 50.67 11.84
CA GLU A 6 58.46 49.80 12.79
C GLU A 6 56.94 50.04 12.72
N PHE A 7 56.52 51.29 12.52
CA PHE A 7 55.12 51.65 12.32
C PHE A 7 54.51 51.02 11.04
N LEU A 8 55.25 51.05 9.93
CA LEU A 8 54.84 50.43 8.67
C LEU A 8 54.69 48.90 8.80
N LEU A 9 55.62 48.24 9.50
CA LEU A 9 55.55 46.80 9.74
C LEU A 9 54.33 46.42 10.60
N LEU A 10 54.02 47.21 11.63
CA LEU A 10 52.84 46.99 12.47
C LEU A 10 51.53 47.17 11.69
N LEU A 11 51.45 48.18 10.81
CA LEU A 11 50.30 48.38 9.94
C LEU A 11 50.11 47.22 8.95
N CYS A 12 51.19 46.76 8.31
CA CYS A 12 51.15 45.60 7.42
C CYS A 12 50.73 44.34 8.17
N ALA A 13 51.27 44.09 9.37
CA ALA A 13 50.90 42.94 10.19
C ALA A 13 49.41 43.00 10.60
N ALA A 14 48.92 44.16 11.02
CA ALA A 14 47.51 44.37 11.38
C ALA A 14 46.58 44.14 10.17
N PHE A 15 46.97 44.61 8.99
CA PHE A 15 46.21 44.41 7.75
C PHE A 15 46.17 42.94 7.33
N CYS A 16 47.30 42.24 7.38
CA CYS A 16 47.37 40.79 7.12
C CYS A 16 46.49 40.00 8.12
N LEU A 17 46.51 40.37 9.40
CA LEU A 17 45.68 39.75 10.42
C LEU A 17 44.18 40.00 10.15
N ALA A 18 43.80 41.22 9.74
CA ALA A 18 42.42 41.55 9.41
C ALA A 18 41.90 40.72 8.21
N ILE A 19 42.72 40.56 7.15
CA ILE A 19 42.37 39.71 6.01
C ILE A 19 42.24 38.24 6.44
N PHE A 20 43.15 37.75 7.28
CA PHE A 20 43.12 36.38 7.76
C PHE A 20 41.85 36.09 8.58
N LEU A 21 41.49 36.99 9.50
CA LEU A 21 40.26 36.87 10.29
C LEU A 21 39.00 36.94 9.42
N PHE A 22 39.00 37.81 8.40
CA PHE A 22 37.90 37.89 7.43
C PHE A 22 37.74 36.57 6.65
N ALA A 23 38.83 36.01 6.14
CA ALA A 23 38.83 34.73 5.43
C ALA A 23 38.37 33.56 6.33
N LEU A 24 38.78 33.55 7.61
CA LEU A 24 38.30 32.56 8.58
C LEU A 24 36.80 32.66 8.82
N LYS A 25 36.25 33.88 8.92
CA LYS A 25 34.81 34.10 9.11
C LYS A 25 34.01 33.60 7.91
N GLU A 26 34.44 33.93 6.69
CA GLU A 26 33.80 33.43 5.46
C GLU A 26 33.86 31.90 5.38
N LEU A 27 34.98 31.29 5.73
CA LEU A 27 35.11 29.83 5.75
C LEU A 27 34.17 29.19 6.79
N GLN A 28 34.01 29.80 7.97
CA GLN A 28 33.06 29.35 8.99
C GLN A 28 31.62 29.49 8.50
N GLN A 29 31.29 30.59 7.84
CA GLN A 29 29.96 30.84 7.28
C GLN A 29 29.62 29.82 6.18
N ILE A 30 30.55 29.56 5.25
CA ILE A 30 30.37 28.54 4.21
C ILE A 30 30.18 27.16 4.83
N ARG A 31 30.97 26.81 5.86
CA ARG A 31 30.80 25.54 6.59
C ARG A 31 29.45 25.45 7.28
N TYR A 32 28.98 26.54 7.88
CA TYR A 32 27.66 26.62 8.51
C TYR A 32 26.56 26.38 7.48
N TRP A 33 26.58 27.07 6.34
CA TRP A 33 25.60 26.90 5.27
C TRP A 33 25.63 25.50 4.67
N ARG A 34 26.82 24.94 4.43
CA ARG A 34 26.98 23.57 3.94
C ARG A 34 26.31 22.57 4.88
N ASN A 35 26.62 22.65 6.18
CA ASN A 35 26.06 21.75 7.18
C ASN A 35 24.54 21.93 7.32
N SER A 36 24.03 23.16 7.16
CA SER A 36 22.58 23.42 7.14
C SER A 36 21.91 22.78 5.93
N CYS A 37 22.45 22.99 4.72
CA CYS A 37 21.94 22.39 3.49
C CYS A 37 21.97 20.86 3.54
N GLU A 38 23.06 20.29 4.05
CA GLU A 38 23.22 18.84 4.21
C GLU A 38 22.16 18.24 5.13
N ARG A 39 21.87 18.89 6.27
CA ARG A 39 20.75 18.48 7.14
C ARG A 39 19.39 18.53 6.43
N HIS A 40 19.15 19.55 5.62
CA HIS A 40 17.91 19.65 4.85
C HIS A 40 17.80 18.57 3.77
N LEU A 41 18.91 18.23 3.11
CA LEU A 41 18.97 17.15 2.13
C LEU A 41 18.68 15.80 2.78
N TYR A 42 19.34 15.49 3.91
CA TYR A 42 19.10 14.24 4.64
C TYR A 42 17.66 14.12 5.12
N ARG A 43 17.06 15.21 5.62
CA ARG A 43 15.63 15.21 5.98
C ARG A 43 14.73 14.92 4.78
N ARG A 44 14.99 15.54 3.63
CA ARG A 44 14.20 15.29 2.41
C ARG A 44 14.36 13.87 1.90
N LEU A 45 15.57 13.31 1.94
CA LEU A 45 15.83 11.92 1.56
C LEU A 45 15.14 10.94 2.51
N ALA A 46 15.17 11.19 3.81
CA ALA A 46 14.46 10.38 4.80
C ALA A 46 12.94 10.39 4.53
N VAL A 47 12.35 11.57 4.33
CA VAL A 47 10.93 11.72 3.99
C VAL A 47 10.60 11.02 2.66
N ALA A 48 11.46 11.13 1.65
CA ALA A 48 11.25 10.44 0.38
C ALA A 48 11.29 8.90 0.54
N ALA A 49 12.21 8.38 1.36
CA ALA A 49 12.28 6.97 1.67
C ALA A 49 11.04 6.48 2.45
N GLU A 50 10.57 7.27 3.42
CA GLU A 50 9.32 7.01 4.14
C GLU A 50 8.11 6.95 3.20
N TYR A 51 8.02 7.88 2.24
CA TYR A 51 6.96 7.86 1.23
C TYR A 51 7.05 6.64 0.31
N ALA A 52 8.25 6.27 -0.14
CA ALA A 52 8.46 5.09 -0.97
C ALA A 52 8.02 3.81 -0.23
N TRP A 53 8.46 3.67 1.02
CA TRP A 53 8.05 2.56 1.88
C TRP A 53 6.53 2.53 2.12
N ALA A 54 5.92 3.69 2.40
CA ALA A 54 4.48 3.77 2.59
C ALA A 54 3.69 3.41 1.32
N LEU A 55 4.18 3.79 0.14
CA LEU A 55 3.58 3.43 -1.14
C LEU A 55 3.67 1.94 -1.41
N GLU A 56 4.84 1.34 -1.18
CA GLU A 56 5.07 -0.10 -1.32
C GLU A 56 4.14 -0.89 -0.40
N ASN A 57 4.05 -0.51 0.87
CA ASN A 57 3.20 -1.18 1.86
C ASN A 57 1.71 -1.08 1.50
N ARG A 58 1.27 0.06 0.93
CA ARG A 58 -0.09 0.22 0.40
C ARG A 58 -0.36 -0.68 -0.81
N ASN A 59 0.60 -0.79 -1.73
CA ASN A 59 0.47 -1.66 -2.89
C ASN A 59 0.42 -3.13 -2.48
N PHE A 60 1.24 -3.53 -1.51
CA PHE A 60 1.22 -4.87 -0.93
C PHE A 60 -0.16 -5.22 -0.34
N LEU A 61 -0.73 -4.35 0.51
CA LEU A 61 -2.05 -4.55 1.10
C LEU A 61 -3.16 -4.63 0.04
N ARG A 62 -3.09 -3.80 -1.00
CA ARG A 62 -4.04 -3.82 -2.10
C ARG A 62 -3.95 -5.11 -2.92
N ASN A 63 -2.75 -5.59 -3.21
CA ASN A 63 -2.53 -6.82 -3.95
C ASN A 63 -3.08 -8.02 -3.16
N TRP A 64 -2.81 -8.09 -1.85
CA TRP A 64 -3.37 -9.12 -0.97
C TRP A 64 -4.89 -9.09 -0.89
N GLN A 65 -5.49 -7.89 -0.82
CA GLN A 65 -6.94 -7.74 -0.85
C GLN A 65 -7.54 -8.31 -2.15
N ASN A 66 -6.95 -7.98 -3.29
CA ASN A 66 -7.40 -8.46 -4.59
C ASN A 66 -7.30 -9.98 -4.69
N LEU A 67 -6.14 -10.53 -4.32
CA LEU A 67 -5.91 -11.99 -4.32
C LEU A 67 -6.90 -12.70 -3.41
N SER A 68 -7.08 -12.24 -2.17
CA SER A 68 -8.02 -12.84 -1.24
C SER A 68 -9.47 -12.79 -1.75
N THR A 69 -9.90 -11.66 -2.30
CA THR A 69 -11.27 -11.52 -2.85
C THR A 69 -11.47 -12.46 -4.05
N GLN A 70 -10.46 -12.59 -4.90
CA GLN A 70 -10.48 -13.50 -6.05
C GLN A 70 -10.54 -14.96 -5.59
N THR A 71 -9.66 -15.39 -4.68
CA THR A 71 -9.65 -16.77 -4.16
C THR A 71 -10.97 -17.12 -3.46
N MET A 72 -11.58 -16.18 -2.74
CA MET A 72 -12.90 -16.38 -2.14
C MET A 72 -14.00 -16.56 -3.19
N ALA A 73 -13.95 -15.79 -4.29
CA ALA A 73 -14.91 -15.94 -5.39
C ALA A 73 -14.74 -17.29 -6.10
N GLU A 74 -13.50 -17.67 -6.43
CA GLU A 74 -13.17 -18.97 -7.04
C GLU A 74 -13.59 -20.13 -6.13
N GLY A 75 -13.40 -20.02 -4.81
CA GLY A 75 -13.83 -21.05 -3.86
C GLY A 75 -15.35 -21.24 -3.81
N VAL A 76 -16.12 -20.16 -3.91
CA VAL A 76 -17.60 -20.22 -3.99
C VAL A 76 -18.03 -20.92 -5.27
N GLU A 77 -17.42 -20.58 -6.40
CA GLU A 77 -17.71 -21.19 -7.71
C GLU A 77 -17.38 -22.70 -7.74
N ILE A 78 -16.23 -23.09 -7.16
CA ILE A 78 -15.83 -24.50 -7.05
C ILE A 78 -16.84 -25.28 -6.18
N ALA A 79 -17.25 -24.70 -5.05
CA ALA A 79 -18.22 -25.34 -4.15
C ALA A 79 -19.59 -25.51 -4.81
N GLU A 80 -20.04 -24.48 -5.55
CA GLU A 80 -21.28 -24.52 -6.33
C GLU A 80 -21.25 -25.61 -7.40
N ALA A 81 -20.18 -25.64 -8.21
CA ALA A 81 -19.99 -26.64 -9.25
C ALA A 81 -19.93 -28.07 -8.68
N LEU A 82 -19.24 -28.26 -7.55
CA LEU A 82 -19.14 -29.56 -6.89
C LEU A 82 -20.51 -30.00 -6.34
N HIS A 83 -21.24 -29.11 -5.66
CA HIS A 83 -22.55 -29.41 -5.09
C HIS A 83 -23.54 -29.78 -6.20
N SER A 84 -23.62 -28.96 -7.25
CA SER A 84 -24.47 -29.22 -8.43
C SER A 84 -24.09 -30.54 -9.13
N GLY A 85 -22.78 -30.79 -9.29
CA GLY A 85 -22.27 -32.04 -9.88
C GLY A 85 -22.70 -33.27 -9.08
N ILE A 86 -22.51 -33.26 -7.76
CA ILE A 86 -22.88 -34.38 -6.88
C ILE A 86 -24.40 -34.57 -6.83
N SER A 87 -25.18 -33.51 -6.71
CA SER A 87 -26.65 -33.58 -6.63
C SER A 87 -27.29 -34.06 -7.94
N SER A 88 -26.64 -33.79 -9.08
CA SER A 88 -27.13 -34.25 -10.39
C SER A 88 -27.22 -35.77 -10.51
N ILE A 89 -26.40 -36.53 -9.77
CA ILE A 89 -26.37 -38.00 -9.79
C ILE A 89 -27.70 -38.59 -9.29
N PRO A 90 -28.13 -38.33 -8.03
CA PRO A 90 -29.40 -38.88 -7.55
C PRO A 90 -30.61 -38.35 -8.34
N PHE A 91 -30.63 -37.08 -8.76
CA PHE A 91 -31.73 -36.59 -9.61
C PHE A 91 -31.80 -37.33 -10.94
N SER A 92 -30.66 -37.56 -11.61
CA SER A 92 -30.64 -38.33 -12.87
C SER A 92 -31.16 -39.75 -12.68
N ILE A 93 -30.82 -40.41 -11.57
CA ILE A 93 -31.35 -41.74 -11.23
C ILE A 93 -32.87 -41.67 -11.02
N LEU A 94 -33.36 -40.75 -10.19
CA LEU A 94 -34.80 -40.64 -9.88
C LEU A 94 -35.64 -40.18 -11.08
N GLU A 95 -35.08 -39.38 -11.98
CA GLU A 95 -35.73 -38.94 -13.21
C GLU A 95 -35.82 -40.06 -14.26
N SER A 96 -34.89 -41.02 -14.23
CA SER A 96 -34.92 -42.18 -15.12
C SER A 96 -36.12 -43.11 -14.83
N ILE A 97 -36.57 -43.17 -13.58
CA ILE A 97 -37.66 -44.03 -13.11
C ILE A 97 -39.03 -43.35 -13.34
N PRO A 98 -39.98 -43.97 -14.07
CA PRO A 98 -41.27 -43.36 -14.41
C PRO A 98 -42.09 -42.91 -13.18
N ALA A 99 -42.10 -43.71 -12.11
CA ALA A 99 -42.89 -43.45 -10.90
C ALA A 99 -42.43 -42.20 -10.14
N THR A 100 -41.14 -41.84 -10.21
CA THR A 100 -40.55 -40.72 -9.45
C THR A 100 -40.20 -39.53 -10.33
N ARG A 101 -40.23 -39.65 -11.66
CA ARG A 101 -39.75 -38.64 -12.61
C ARG A 101 -40.30 -37.23 -12.38
N ALA A 102 -41.63 -37.11 -12.25
CA ALA A 102 -42.27 -35.81 -12.06
C ALA A 102 -41.87 -35.17 -10.73
N GLY A 103 -41.86 -35.95 -9.65
CA GLY A 103 -41.42 -35.49 -8.32
C GLY A 103 -39.95 -35.10 -8.32
N ALA A 104 -39.08 -35.92 -8.91
CA ALA A 104 -37.65 -35.67 -9.01
C ALA A 104 -37.34 -34.37 -9.75
N ARG A 105 -38.01 -34.11 -10.88
CA ARG A 105 -37.87 -32.83 -11.61
C ARG A 105 -38.33 -31.63 -10.80
N SER A 106 -39.46 -31.75 -10.11
CA SER A 106 -39.95 -30.66 -9.27
C SER A 106 -38.99 -30.35 -8.13
N ILE A 107 -38.45 -31.37 -7.45
CA ILE A 107 -37.49 -31.19 -6.36
C ILE A 107 -36.17 -30.66 -6.91
N ARG A 108 -35.71 -31.11 -8.08
CA ARG A 108 -34.50 -30.59 -8.73
C ARG A 108 -34.60 -29.10 -8.99
N ASN A 109 -35.72 -28.62 -9.54
CA ASN A 109 -35.92 -27.19 -9.78
C ASN A 109 -35.88 -26.38 -8.47
N ILE A 110 -36.45 -26.90 -7.38
CA ILE A 110 -36.40 -26.25 -6.06
C ILE A 110 -34.97 -26.23 -5.53
N HIS A 111 -34.26 -27.35 -5.64
CA HIS A 111 -32.87 -27.48 -5.23
C HIS A 111 -31.96 -26.51 -5.99
N ASP A 112 -32.07 -26.47 -7.31
CA ASP A 112 -31.21 -25.62 -8.16
C ASP A 112 -31.49 -24.14 -7.89
N SER A 113 -32.76 -23.76 -7.69
CA SER A 113 -33.13 -22.41 -7.25
C SER A 113 -32.54 -22.06 -5.87
N ALA A 114 -32.57 -23.01 -4.92
CA ALA A 114 -32.00 -22.79 -3.59
C ALA A 114 -30.46 -22.66 -3.63
N LEU A 115 -29.79 -23.39 -4.53
CA LEU A 115 -28.35 -23.25 -4.74
C LEU A 115 -28.00 -21.87 -5.30
N GLU A 116 -28.75 -21.39 -6.29
CA GLU A 116 -28.55 -20.05 -6.88
C GLU A 116 -28.67 -18.96 -5.80
N ASP A 117 -29.67 -19.06 -4.92
CA ASP A 117 -29.85 -18.12 -3.81
C ASP A 117 -28.69 -18.17 -2.80
N ILE A 118 -28.27 -19.37 -2.40
CA ILE A 118 -27.21 -19.56 -1.40
C ILE A 118 -25.86 -19.06 -1.95
N TYR A 119 -25.45 -19.53 -3.12
CA TYR A 119 -24.15 -19.19 -3.69
C TYR A 119 -24.13 -17.76 -4.25
N GLY A 120 -25.24 -17.27 -4.82
CA GLY A 120 -25.42 -15.85 -5.18
C GLY A 120 -25.35 -14.91 -3.97
N GLY A 121 -25.93 -15.34 -2.83
CA GLY A 121 -25.82 -14.65 -1.55
C GLY A 121 -24.37 -14.58 -1.04
N LEU A 122 -23.65 -15.70 -1.08
CA LEU A 122 -22.22 -15.76 -0.74
C LEU A 122 -21.36 -14.86 -1.63
N GLY A 123 -21.62 -14.84 -2.94
CA GLY A 123 -20.97 -13.92 -3.89
C GLY A 123 -21.22 -12.44 -3.53
N THR A 124 -22.43 -12.11 -3.08
CA THR A 124 -22.78 -10.76 -2.62
C THR A 124 -22.03 -10.39 -1.33
N VAL A 125 -21.96 -11.30 -0.36
CA VAL A 125 -21.20 -11.09 0.89
C VAL A 125 -19.72 -10.88 0.60
N ASN A 126 -19.11 -11.69 -0.28
CA ASN A 126 -17.72 -11.53 -0.69
C ASN A 126 -17.46 -10.15 -1.32
N ARG A 127 -18.36 -9.70 -2.20
CA ARG A 127 -18.25 -8.37 -2.83
C ARG A 127 -18.40 -7.23 -1.81
N GLN A 128 -19.32 -7.37 -0.85
CA GLN A 128 -19.47 -6.39 0.23
C GLN A 128 -18.23 -6.34 1.13
N LEU A 129 -17.66 -7.50 1.47
CA LEU A 129 -16.45 -7.61 2.27
C LEU A 129 -15.26 -6.95 1.56
N GLY A 130 -15.06 -7.25 0.27
CA GLY A 130 -14.04 -6.61 -0.56
C GLY A 130 -14.21 -5.09 -0.62
N ASN A 131 -15.44 -4.58 -0.78
CA ASN A 131 -15.74 -3.15 -0.77
C ASN A 131 -15.46 -2.49 0.58
N LYS A 132 -15.77 -3.16 1.70
CA LYS A 132 -15.51 -2.65 3.06
C LYS A 132 -14.01 -2.62 3.36
N LEU A 133 -13.28 -3.68 3.02
CA LEU A 133 -11.81 -3.75 3.14
C LEU A 133 -11.14 -2.65 2.32
N GLY A 134 -11.56 -2.45 1.06
CA GLY A 134 -11.03 -1.39 0.20
C GLY A 134 -11.27 0.01 0.76
N ARG A 135 -12.42 0.24 1.40
CA ARG A 135 -12.71 1.51 2.10
C ARG A 135 -11.82 1.72 3.32
N MET A 136 -11.62 0.69 4.16
CA MET A 136 -10.71 0.80 5.32
C MET A 136 -9.27 1.09 4.91
N LEU A 137 -8.78 0.45 3.85
CA LEU A 137 -7.44 0.69 3.31
C LEU A 137 -7.28 2.07 2.66
N ARG A 138 -8.35 2.63 2.08
CA ARG A 138 -8.37 4.03 1.58
C ARG A 138 -8.57 5.07 2.68
N GLY A 139 -9.21 4.69 3.80
CA GLY A 139 -9.72 5.59 4.83
C GLY A 139 -8.73 6.10 5.87
N LYS A 140 -7.46 5.68 5.87
CA LYS A 140 -6.42 6.28 6.73
C LYS A 140 -5.84 7.59 6.15
N LYS A 141 -6.70 8.50 5.70
CA LYS A 141 -6.32 9.91 5.50
C LYS A 141 -6.62 10.60 6.84
N LYS A 142 -5.58 10.79 7.65
CA LYS A 142 -5.67 11.56 8.89
C LYS A 142 -5.96 13.02 8.49
N ASP A 143 -7.11 13.54 8.90
CA ASP A 143 -7.31 14.98 9.06
C ASP A 143 -6.37 15.50 10.16
#